data_AF-A0A9W9S146-F1
#
_entry.id   AF-A0A9W9S146-F1
#
_cell.length_a   1.000
_cell.length_b   1.000
_cell.length_c   1.000
_cell.angle_alpha   90.00
_cell.angle_beta   90.00
_cell.angle_gamma   90.00
#
_symmetry.space_group_name_H-M   'P 1'
#
loop_
_entity.id
_entity.type
_entity.pdbx_description
1 polymer ?
#
loop_
_entity_poly.entity_id
_entity_poly.type
_entity_poly.pdbx_seq_one_letter_code
_entity_poly.pdbx_strand_id
1 'polypeptide(L)'
;MPSSGVLWCPPESATKIGSHEVTRRDNPTLGYRPAIDSYEIWNGKSWADRKEVLAWGAANQLVMRIKQTGTQAHEKWIQFNDIDHISSYDDICSVHLLSSEGQYQQHDTEHLIFGRVRGDIAQIAISPSKETYEYQRRFLTHGLRLDKTEISNDTDRTLAAHFENGSIAFYDTATESADIEPFARYRPEGVSRNKYSKLLSSSLVAVCTGEVHDTLSISKLTPDGVSPYRTIAADALDTDLTSLKSKVNISCIEPLNKHVLSGSPGEVFLTAWDDYTVRLHDLRSPKPSEVAYKDVSDLNPIYSLHAFGHNHFLAGAGGEAIVKIFDLRMCNTYNYLDAQTPKSRPHNPELKDQTAKTTNRIAPRNGFSLFLSNQPPPPFGQPPNRRQWEAYRGPIYTMSTPSPSSPTVYAGIVDGVVRLDFASTDDLTGPRKEWFEQNLDLRVNTGQEFSTDFNTSTLNLAGYERPDEDDLSTTSVLRRQREFWKTGPADAGLESGTGWDRRWEHLEEPGAWRRQDELVH
;
A
#
# COMPACT_ATOMS: atom_id res chain seq x y z
N MET A 1 -9.26 4.76 16.22
CA MET A 1 -8.78 4.74 14.82
C MET A 1 -9.93 5.10 13.90
N PRO A 2 -9.96 6.25 13.24
CA PRO A 2 -11.17 6.76 12.62
C PRO A 2 -11.03 6.78 11.08
N SER A 3 -11.83 6.00 10.36
CA SER A 3 -11.72 5.84 8.89
C SER A 3 -13.05 6.07 8.14
N SER A 4 -13.05 6.17 6.81
CA SER A 4 -14.23 6.01 5.95
C SER A 4 -13.80 5.41 4.61
N GLY A 5 -14.58 4.49 4.03
CA GLY A 5 -14.24 3.82 2.78
C GLY A 5 -15.12 4.25 1.60
N VAL A 6 -14.64 4.24 0.35
CA VAL A 6 -15.47 4.39 -0.86
C VAL A 6 -14.88 3.53 -1.98
N LEU A 7 -15.69 2.74 -2.70
CA LEU A 7 -15.24 1.98 -3.88
C LEU A 7 -15.40 2.81 -5.15
N TRP A 8 -14.37 2.86 -5.98
CA TRP A 8 -14.33 3.73 -7.16
C TRP A 8 -14.37 2.95 -8.48
N CYS A 9 -15.31 3.36 -9.35
CA CYS A 9 -15.35 2.99 -10.75
C CYS A 9 -15.32 4.25 -11.63
N PRO A 10 -14.65 4.23 -12.79
CA PRO A 10 -14.71 5.36 -13.71
C PRO A 10 -16.18 5.67 -14.09
N PRO A 11 -16.61 6.94 -14.05
CA PRO A 11 -17.95 7.31 -14.50
C PRO A 11 -18.10 7.16 -16.02
N GLU A 12 -19.33 7.05 -16.53
CA GLU A 12 -19.59 7.00 -17.99
C GLU A 12 -19.08 8.25 -18.72
N SER A 13 -18.96 9.38 -18.00
CA SER A 13 -18.43 10.65 -18.50
C SER A 13 -16.90 10.71 -18.56
N ALA A 14 -16.19 9.63 -18.24
CA ALA A 14 -14.73 9.60 -18.30
C ALA A 14 -14.24 9.88 -19.73
N THR A 15 -13.24 10.76 -19.86
CA THR A 15 -12.61 11.08 -21.13
C THR A 15 -11.84 9.85 -21.63
N LYS A 16 -12.21 9.36 -22.82
CA LYS A 16 -11.60 8.20 -23.44
C LYS A 16 -10.49 8.65 -24.39
N ILE A 17 -9.25 8.26 -24.11
CA ILE A 17 -8.08 8.59 -24.92
C ILE A 17 -7.51 7.32 -25.54
N GLY A 18 -7.30 7.32 -26.86
CA GLY A 18 -6.79 6.18 -27.64
C GLY A 18 -7.87 5.21 -28.14
N SER A 19 -7.59 3.91 -28.14
CA SER A 19 -8.42 2.86 -28.75
C SER A 19 -9.43 2.27 -27.75
N HIS A 20 -10.73 2.44 -28.00
CA HIS A 20 -11.79 2.00 -27.07
C HIS A 20 -12.83 1.04 -27.66
N GLU A 21 -12.76 0.75 -28.96
CA GLU A 21 -13.68 -0.16 -29.65
C GLU A 21 -13.11 -1.57 -29.76
N VAL A 22 -12.75 -2.20 -28.63
CA VAL A 22 -12.06 -3.49 -28.66
C VAL A 22 -12.72 -4.51 -27.75
N THR A 23 -12.96 -5.70 -28.30
CA THR A 23 -13.48 -6.86 -27.55
C THR A 23 -12.34 -7.84 -27.30
N ARG A 24 -12.09 -8.16 -26.03
CA ARG A 24 -11.18 -9.24 -25.63
C ARG A 24 -11.72 -10.58 -26.12
N ARG A 25 -10.85 -11.43 -26.68
CA ARG A 25 -11.24 -12.74 -27.24
C ARG A 25 -10.62 -13.94 -26.54
N ASP A 26 -9.66 -13.73 -25.64
CA ASP A 26 -9.01 -14.79 -24.90
C ASP A 26 -9.64 -15.01 -23.51
N ASN A 27 -9.53 -16.23 -23.00
CA ASN A 27 -9.85 -16.50 -21.60
C ASN A 27 -8.67 -15.98 -20.75
N PRO A 28 -8.91 -15.15 -19.72
CA PRO A 28 -7.84 -14.69 -18.84
C PRO A 28 -7.12 -15.89 -18.21
N THR A 29 -5.81 -16.02 -18.47
CA THR A 29 -4.96 -17.07 -17.88
C THR A 29 -4.14 -16.56 -16.70
N LEU A 30 -4.16 -15.24 -16.47
CA LEU A 30 -3.42 -14.56 -15.43
C LEU A 30 -4.41 -13.92 -14.46
N GLY A 31 -4.19 -14.10 -13.17
CA GLY A 31 -4.98 -13.43 -12.14
C GLY A 31 -4.70 -11.94 -12.16
N TYR A 32 -5.73 -11.11 -12.31
CA TYR A 32 -5.61 -9.66 -12.28
C TYR A 32 -5.15 -9.18 -10.89
N ARG A 33 -4.13 -8.32 -10.87
CA ARG A 33 -3.66 -7.61 -9.68
C ARG A 33 -3.64 -6.11 -10.02
N PRO A 34 -4.45 -5.27 -9.36
CA PRO A 34 -4.49 -3.85 -9.65
C PRO A 34 -3.13 -3.20 -9.31
N ALA A 35 -2.47 -2.63 -10.32
CA ALA A 35 -1.33 -1.75 -10.11
C ALA A 35 -1.84 -0.33 -9.90
N ILE A 36 -1.56 0.26 -8.75
CA ILE A 36 -2.08 1.58 -8.34
C ILE A 36 -0.92 2.46 -7.97
N ASP A 37 -0.99 3.73 -8.37
CA ASP A 37 -0.12 4.77 -7.84
C ASP A 37 -0.89 6.10 -7.69
N SER A 38 -0.43 6.95 -6.78
CA SER A 38 -1.07 8.24 -6.50
C SER A 38 -0.06 9.27 -6.00
N TYR A 39 -0.26 10.53 -6.38
CA TYR A 39 0.46 11.65 -5.78
C TYR A 39 -0.47 12.83 -5.48
N GLU A 40 -0.07 13.70 -4.58
CA GLU A 40 -0.68 15.03 -4.41
C GLU A 40 0.37 16.13 -4.42
N ILE A 41 -0.02 17.31 -4.90
CA ILE A 41 0.77 18.54 -4.84
C ILE A 41 -0.08 19.70 -4.32
N TRP A 42 0.51 20.54 -3.48
CA TRP A 42 -0.07 21.83 -3.11
C TRP A 42 0.27 22.86 -4.17
N ASN A 43 -0.75 23.46 -4.77
CA ASN A 43 -0.58 24.32 -5.94
C ASN A 43 -1.27 25.70 -5.83
N GLY A 44 -1.79 26.05 -4.65
CA GLY A 44 -2.34 27.38 -4.39
C GLY A 44 -1.80 28.04 -3.12
N LYS A 45 -2.54 29.04 -2.65
CA LYS A 45 -2.16 29.86 -1.48
C LYS A 45 -2.66 29.27 -0.17
N SER A 46 -3.57 28.30 -0.23
CA SER A 46 -4.13 27.61 0.93
C SER A 46 -3.80 26.12 0.90
N TRP A 47 -3.88 25.47 2.05
CA TRP A 47 -3.74 24.02 2.18
C TRP A 47 -4.85 23.25 1.44
N ALA A 48 -5.99 23.90 1.19
CA ALA A 48 -7.11 23.37 0.44
C ALA A 48 -6.86 23.35 -1.08
N ASP A 49 -5.98 24.21 -1.58
CA ASP A 49 -5.63 24.27 -3.00
C ASP A 49 -4.58 23.18 -3.31
N ARG A 50 -5.08 21.96 -3.58
CA ARG A 50 -4.24 20.81 -3.92
C ARG A 50 -4.76 20.09 -5.16
N LYS A 51 -3.84 19.49 -5.88
CA LYS A 51 -4.11 18.55 -6.97
C LYS A 51 -3.72 17.16 -6.50
N GLU A 52 -4.67 16.24 -6.52
CA GLU A 52 -4.49 14.82 -6.27
C GLU A 52 -4.63 14.09 -7.62
N VAL A 53 -3.70 13.18 -7.91
CA VAL A 53 -3.77 12.29 -9.08
C VAL A 53 -3.70 10.86 -8.58
N LEU A 54 -4.65 10.04 -9.03
CA LEU A 54 -4.70 8.60 -8.80
C LEU A 54 -4.72 7.92 -10.16
N ALA A 55 -3.89 6.90 -10.36
CA ALA A 55 -3.91 6.07 -11.55
C ALA A 55 -3.83 4.59 -11.20
N TRP A 56 -4.50 3.76 -12.00
CA TRP A 56 -4.38 2.32 -11.87
C TRP A 56 -4.58 1.58 -13.19
N GLY A 57 -3.95 0.42 -13.31
CA GLY A 57 -4.21 -0.52 -14.39
C GLY A 57 -5.50 -1.28 -14.12
N ALA A 58 -6.45 -1.24 -15.05
CA ALA A 58 -7.70 -2.01 -15.07
C ALA A 58 -7.67 -2.94 -16.28
N ALA A 59 -7.10 -4.14 -16.10
CA ALA A 59 -6.69 -5.03 -17.19
C ALA A 59 -5.76 -4.28 -18.17
N ASN A 60 -6.08 -4.26 -19.47
CA ASN A 60 -5.29 -3.60 -20.51
C ASN A 60 -5.42 -2.06 -20.54
N GLN A 61 -6.34 -1.49 -19.75
CA GLN A 61 -6.62 -0.06 -19.73
C GLN A 61 -5.98 0.61 -18.53
N LEU A 62 -5.54 1.86 -18.70
CA LEU A 62 -5.15 2.72 -17.60
C LEU A 62 -6.33 3.62 -17.24
N VAL A 63 -6.71 3.63 -15.98
CA VAL A 63 -7.67 4.60 -15.44
C VAL A 63 -6.90 5.64 -14.66
N MET A 64 -7.25 6.92 -14.85
CA MET A 64 -6.67 8.02 -14.10
C MET A 64 -7.77 8.97 -13.64
N ARG A 65 -7.60 9.47 -12.41
CA ARG A 65 -8.43 10.51 -11.82
C ARG A 65 -7.55 11.67 -11.39
N ILE A 66 -7.91 12.87 -11.83
CA ILE A 66 -7.25 14.12 -11.47
C ILE A 66 -8.27 14.97 -10.72
N LYS A 67 -7.99 15.27 -9.46
CA LYS A 67 -8.87 16.03 -8.57
C LYS A 67 -8.14 17.27 -8.10
N GLN A 68 -8.63 18.44 -8.48
CA GLN A 68 -8.26 19.71 -7.86
C GLN A 68 -9.27 20.04 -6.76
N THR A 69 -8.78 20.44 -5.59
CA THR A 69 -9.60 21.00 -4.51
C THR A 69 -9.26 22.47 -4.26
N GLY A 70 -10.06 23.14 -3.43
CA GLY A 70 -9.88 24.55 -3.09
C GLY A 70 -10.58 25.50 -4.06
N THR A 71 -9.95 26.63 -4.36
CA THR A 71 -10.54 27.75 -5.10
C THR A 71 -10.93 27.44 -6.55
N GLN A 72 -10.29 26.44 -7.16
CA GLN A 72 -10.56 25.98 -8.54
C GLN A 72 -10.95 24.50 -8.55
N ALA A 73 -11.80 24.08 -7.62
CA ALA A 73 -12.19 22.69 -7.49
C ALA A 73 -12.78 22.12 -8.79
N HIS A 74 -12.18 21.04 -9.28
CA HIS A 74 -12.64 20.30 -10.45
C HIS A 74 -12.15 18.86 -10.38
N GLU A 75 -12.82 17.97 -11.09
CA GLU A 75 -12.49 16.55 -11.11
C GLU A 75 -12.59 16.06 -12.55
N LYS A 76 -11.57 15.32 -12.99
CA LYS A 76 -11.51 14.73 -14.33
C LYS A 76 -11.13 13.25 -14.24
N TRP A 77 -11.85 12.46 -15.02
CA TRP A 77 -11.65 11.03 -15.14
C TRP A 77 -11.20 10.71 -16.56
N ILE A 78 -10.20 9.84 -16.67
CA ILE A 78 -9.57 9.47 -17.93
C ILE A 78 -9.50 7.94 -18.02
N GLN A 79 -9.87 7.41 -19.17
CA GLN A 79 -9.62 6.03 -19.57
C GLN A 79 -8.68 6.05 -20.77
N PHE A 80 -7.50 5.47 -20.60
CA PHE A 80 -6.49 5.37 -21.63
C PHE A 80 -6.29 3.91 -22.07
N ASN A 81 -6.26 3.71 -23.39
CA ASN A 81 -5.83 2.45 -24.00
C ASN A 81 -5.25 2.77 -25.37
N ASP A 82 -4.12 2.17 -25.73
CA ASP A 82 -3.42 2.41 -27.01
C ASP A 82 -3.37 1.14 -27.89
N ILE A 83 -4.13 0.10 -27.53
CA ILE A 83 -4.11 -1.19 -28.20
C ILE A 83 -5.48 -1.51 -28.81
N ASP A 84 -5.45 -1.89 -30.09
CA ASP A 84 -6.64 -2.28 -30.87
C ASP A 84 -7.02 -3.77 -30.74
N HIS A 85 -6.09 -4.61 -30.26
CA HIS A 85 -6.27 -6.05 -30.10
C HIS A 85 -5.80 -6.51 -28.73
N ILE A 86 -6.75 -6.86 -27.86
CA ILE A 86 -6.48 -7.14 -26.45
C ILE A 86 -6.32 -8.64 -26.20
N SER A 87 -5.27 -9.00 -25.48
CA SER A 87 -5.04 -10.29 -24.86
C SER A 87 -4.68 -10.13 -23.36
N SER A 88 -4.68 -11.23 -22.60
CA SER A 88 -4.16 -11.27 -21.22
C SER A 88 -2.73 -10.77 -21.07
N TYR A 89 -1.93 -10.83 -22.12
CA TYR A 89 -0.55 -10.34 -22.08
C TYR A 89 -0.45 -8.81 -22.17
N ASP A 90 -1.55 -8.13 -22.53
CA ASP A 90 -1.64 -6.68 -22.61
C ASP A 90 -2.12 -6.04 -21.30
N ASP A 91 -2.47 -6.87 -20.30
CA ASP A 91 -2.85 -6.41 -18.98
C ASP A 91 -1.72 -5.60 -18.34
N ILE A 92 -2.06 -4.44 -17.79
CA ILE A 92 -1.16 -3.54 -17.08
C ILE A 92 -0.89 -4.15 -15.71
N CYS A 93 0.38 -4.44 -15.43
CA CYS A 93 0.86 -5.03 -14.18
C CYS A 93 1.62 -4.02 -13.31
N SER A 94 1.91 -2.83 -13.82
CA SER A 94 2.61 -1.79 -13.07
C SER A 94 2.24 -0.40 -13.55
N VAL A 95 2.12 0.55 -12.63
CA VAL A 95 1.86 1.98 -12.88
C VAL A 95 2.70 2.78 -11.89
N HIS A 96 3.37 3.83 -12.38
CA HIS A 96 4.15 4.79 -11.59
C HIS A 96 3.89 6.20 -12.11
N LEU A 97 3.21 7.03 -11.33
CA LEU A 97 3.01 8.43 -11.63
C LEU A 97 4.31 9.19 -11.36
N LEU A 98 4.77 9.95 -12.36
CA LEU A 98 5.93 10.80 -12.22
C LEU A 98 5.42 12.15 -11.71
N SER A 99 5.53 12.36 -10.39
CA SER A 99 5.14 13.62 -9.73
C SER A 99 5.69 14.82 -10.50
N SER A 100 4.91 15.90 -10.55
CA SER A 100 5.23 17.18 -11.18
C SER A 100 6.35 17.96 -10.45
N GLU A 101 7.27 17.28 -9.77
CA GLU A 101 8.48 17.89 -9.21
C GLU A 101 9.59 17.85 -10.26
N GLY A 102 10.18 19.01 -10.57
CA GLY A 102 11.28 19.14 -11.52
C GLY A 102 10.83 19.15 -12.99
N GLN A 103 11.39 18.25 -13.80
CA GLN A 103 11.24 18.23 -15.27
C GLN A 103 9.81 17.93 -15.76
N TYR A 104 8.94 17.43 -14.88
CA TYR A 104 7.54 17.08 -15.18
C TYR A 104 6.54 18.20 -14.80
N GLN A 105 7.04 19.44 -14.64
CA GLN A 105 6.21 20.64 -14.46
C GLN A 105 5.65 21.14 -15.79
N GLN A 106 4.70 20.42 -16.34
CA GLN A 106 3.86 20.92 -17.43
C GLN A 106 2.43 21.08 -16.94
N HIS A 107 1.90 22.30 -17.10
CA HIS A 107 0.49 22.56 -16.84
C HIS A 107 -0.35 21.69 -17.80
N ASP A 108 -1.29 20.91 -17.24
CA ASP A 108 -2.20 20.02 -17.97
C ASP A 108 -1.54 18.83 -18.69
N THR A 109 -0.46 18.28 -18.14
CA THR A 109 0.09 16.99 -18.60
C THR A 109 0.46 16.12 -17.42
N GLU A 110 0.02 14.87 -17.45
CA GLU A 110 0.40 13.85 -16.48
C GLU A 110 1.43 12.91 -17.11
N HIS A 111 2.58 12.80 -16.45
CA HIS A 111 3.63 11.86 -16.84
C HIS A 111 3.53 10.60 -15.99
N LEU A 112 3.63 9.45 -16.62
CA LEU A 112 3.63 8.17 -15.91
C LEU A 112 4.43 7.12 -16.66
N ILE A 113 4.92 6.14 -15.93
CA ILE A 113 5.47 4.90 -16.46
C ILE A 113 4.45 3.80 -16.20
N PHE A 114 4.16 2.99 -17.21
CA PHE A 114 3.36 1.78 -17.02
C PHE A 114 4.04 0.57 -17.67
N GLY A 115 3.72 -0.61 -17.15
CA GLY A 115 4.26 -1.88 -17.59
C GLY A 115 3.15 -2.88 -17.91
N ARG A 116 3.28 -3.59 -19.03
CA ARG A 116 2.39 -4.70 -19.44
C ARG A 116 3.05 -6.05 -19.24
N VAL A 117 2.25 -7.07 -18.98
CA VAL A 117 2.74 -8.44 -18.77
C VAL A 117 3.62 -8.93 -19.93
N ARG A 118 3.34 -8.54 -21.17
CA ARG A 118 4.15 -8.92 -22.35
C ARG A 118 5.59 -8.40 -22.33
N GLY A 119 5.94 -7.52 -21.39
CA GLY A 119 7.28 -6.93 -21.30
C GLY A 119 7.35 -5.49 -21.79
N ASP A 120 6.25 -4.86 -22.20
CA ASP A 120 6.29 -3.47 -22.62
C ASP A 120 6.32 -2.56 -21.41
N ILE A 121 7.34 -1.72 -21.34
CA ILE A 121 7.46 -0.69 -20.32
C ILE A 121 7.65 0.64 -21.04
N ALA A 122 6.78 1.61 -20.75
CA ALA A 122 6.82 2.89 -21.43
C ALA A 122 6.51 4.05 -20.50
N GLN A 123 7.18 5.17 -20.76
CA GLN A 123 6.85 6.47 -20.21
C GLN A 123 5.95 7.21 -21.18
N ILE A 124 4.79 7.65 -20.72
CA ILE A 124 3.84 8.43 -21.51
C ILE A 124 3.54 9.77 -20.84
N ALA A 125 3.19 10.74 -21.67
CA ALA A 125 2.61 12.00 -21.28
C ALA A 125 1.14 12.02 -21.76
N ILE A 126 0.19 12.16 -20.85
CA ILE A 126 -1.24 12.29 -21.17
C ILE A 126 -1.63 13.74 -20.94
N SER A 127 -2.21 14.40 -21.94
CA SER A 127 -2.81 15.73 -21.79
C SER A 127 -4.32 15.58 -21.66
N PRO A 128 -4.87 15.76 -20.45
CA PRO A 128 -6.31 15.61 -20.24
C PRO A 128 -7.11 16.60 -21.09
N SER A 129 -6.75 17.89 -21.13
CA SER A 129 -7.57 18.89 -21.83
C SER A 129 -7.59 18.72 -23.35
N LYS A 130 -6.47 18.26 -23.93
CA LYS A 130 -6.33 18.03 -25.38
C LYS A 130 -6.84 16.66 -25.81
N GLU A 131 -7.07 15.75 -24.86
CA GLU A 131 -7.44 14.35 -25.11
C GLU A 131 -6.38 13.62 -25.96
N THR A 132 -5.10 13.98 -25.78
CA THR A 132 -3.97 13.41 -26.51
C THR A 132 -2.99 12.73 -25.58
N TYR A 133 -2.14 11.89 -26.14
CA TYR A 133 -1.02 11.27 -25.44
C TYR A 133 0.22 11.21 -26.33
N GLU A 134 1.39 11.14 -25.69
CA GLU A 134 2.68 11.00 -26.36
C GLU A 134 3.54 9.97 -25.65
N TYR A 135 4.18 9.09 -26.44
CA TYR A 135 5.22 8.19 -25.97
C TYR A 135 6.53 8.96 -25.83
N GLN A 136 7.00 9.11 -24.60
CA GLN A 136 8.26 9.81 -24.35
C GLN A 136 9.43 8.84 -24.42
N ARG A 137 9.31 7.69 -23.75
CA ARG A 137 10.39 6.70 -23.65
C ARG A 137 9.87 5.28 -23.59
N ARG A 138 10.71 4.32 -23.99
CA ARG A 138 10.48 2.88 -23.90
C ARG A 138 11.67 2.22 -23.23
N PHE A 139 11.42 1.32 -22.29
CA PHE A 139 12.46 0.60 -21.58
C PHE A 139 12.58 -0.81 -22.15
N LEU A 140 13.76 -1.15 -22.67
CA LEU A 140 13.96 -2.36 -23.47
C LEU A 140 14.07 -3.61 -22.59
N THR A 141 13.03 -4.45 -22.61
CA THR A 141 12.95 -5.70 -21.85
C THR A 141 13.45 -6.93 -22.63
N HIS A 142 13.70 -6.79 -23.93
CA HIS A 142 14.15 -7.85 -24.83
C HIS A 142 13.21 -9.06 -24.87
N GLY A 143 11.89 -8.80 -24.82
CA GLY A 143 10.84 -9.82 -24.94
C GLY A 143 10.62 -10.67 -23.68
N LEU A 144 11.22 -10.28 -22.54
CA LEU A 144 10.96 -10.92 -21.26
C LEU A 144 9.62 -10.48 -20.69
N ARG A 145 8.81 -11.44 -20.24
CA ARG A 145 7.53 -11.19 -19.58
C ARG A 145 7.74 -10.52 -18.24
N LEU A 146 6.95 -9.47 -18.01
CA LEU A 146 6.99 -8.63 -16.84
C LEU A 146 6.10 -9.19 -15.74
N ASP A 147 6.62 -9.25 -14.52
CA ASP A 147 5.83 -9.51 -13.30
C ASP A 147 5.37 -8.17 -12.69
N LYS A 148 6.32 -7.24 -12.49
CA LYS A 148 6.07 -5.88 -11.99
C LYS A 148 7.23 -4.94 -12.31
N THR A 149 7.04 -3.64 -12.09
CA THR A 149 8.14 -2.66 -12.05
C THR A 149 8.09 -1.86 -10.76
N GLU A 150 9.22 -1.28 -10.39
CA GLU A 150 9.35 -0.43 -9.20
C GLU A 150 10.24 0.78 -9.53
N ILE A 151 9.90 1.95 -9.00
CA ILE A 151 10.69 3.16 -9.15
C ILE A 151 11.24 3.60 -7.79
N SER A 152 12.50 4.01 -7.73
CA SER A 152 13.06 4.60 -6.52
C SER A 152 12.50 6.01 -6.29
N ASN A 153 12.27 6.34 -5.02
CA ASN A 153 11.74 7.65 -4.60
C ASN A 153 12.85 8.67 -4.24
N ASP A 154 14.10 8.36 -4.56
CA ASP A 154 15.24 9.26 -4.38
C ASP A 154 15.46 10.15 -5.62
N THR A 155 16.44 11.04 -5.53
CA THR A 155 16.79 11.98 -6.61
C THR A 155 17.24 11.25 -7.87
N ASP A 156 17.95 10.14 -7.70
CA ASP A 156 18.49 9.32 -8.79
C ASP A 156 17.51 8.20 -9.13
N ARG A 157 16.38 8.59 -9.75
CA ARG A 157 15.27 7.67 -10.05
C ARG A 157 15.70 6.50 -10.93
N THR A 158 15.79 5.34 -10.30
CA THR A 158 16.05 4.05 -10.92
C THR A 158 14.74 3.30 -11.08
N LEU A 159 14.49 2.79 -12.29
CA LEU A 159 13.40 1.87 -12.55
C LEU A 159 13.94 0.43 -12.52
N ALA A 160 13.34 -0.42 -11.70
CA ALA A 160 13.57 -1.86 -11.70
C ALA A 160 12.42 -2.57 -12.42
N ALA A 161 12.74 -3.45 -13.37
CA ALA A 161 11.80 -4.36 -14.01
C ALA A 161 12.05 -5.79 -13.53
N HIS A 162 11.03 -6.41 -12.95
CA HIS A 162 11.07 -7.77 -12.43
C HIS A 162 10.38 -8.70 -13.43
N PHE A 163 11.07 -9.74 -13.87
CA PHE A 163 10.58 -10.63 -14.91
C PHE A 163 10.13 -11.99 -14.35
N GLU A 164 9.20 -12.65 -15.05
CA GLU A 164 8.65 -13.98 -14.70
C GLU A 164 9.75 -15.06 -14.52
N ASN A 165 10.89 -14.88 -15.21
CA ASN A 165 12.04 -15.79 -15.10
C ASN A 165 12.94 -15.54 -13.87
N GLY A 166 12.54 -14.63 -12.98
CA GLY A 166 13.26 -14.25 -11.75
C GLY A 166 14.40 -13.26 -11.95
N SER A 167 14.71 -12.84 -13.18
CA SER A 167 15.71 -11.79 -13.40
C SER A 167 15.15 -10.39 -13.18
N ILE A 168 16.03 -9.45 -12.88
CA ILE A 168 15.73 -8.03 -12.66
C ILE A 168 16.61 -7.21 -13.60
N ALA A 169 16.03 -6.22 -14.28
CA ALA A 169 16.77 -5.23 -15.05
C ALA A 169 16.58 -3.85 -14.42
N PHE A 170 17.65 -3.06 -14.40
CA PHE A 170 17.66 -1.71 -13.82
C PHE A 170 17.92 -0.68 -14.91
N TYR A 171 17.11 0.37 -14.93
CA TYR A 171 17.14 1.44 -15.93
C TYR A 171 17.31 2.78 -15.24
N ASP A 172 18.08 3.67 -15.85
CA ASP A 172 18.17 5.06 -15.45
C ASP A 172 17.06 5.85 -16.15
N THR A 173 16.14 6.39 -15.35
CA THR A 173 15.00 7.16 -15.86
C THR A 173 15.38 8.59 -16.26
N ALA A 174 16.59 9.06 -15.94
CA ALA A 174 17.08 10.37 -16.37
C ALA A 174 17.59 10.35 -17.82
N THR A 175 17.86 9.18 -18.39
CA THR A 175 18.36 9.01 -19.76
C THR A 175 17.46 9.71 -20.79
N GLU A 176 18.04 10.54 -21.66
CA GLU A 176 17.29 11.30 -22.68
C GLU A 176 16.92 10.50 -23.94
N SER A 177 17.39 9.24 -24.05
CA SER A 177 17.08 8.37 -25.18
C SER A 177 15.60 7.96 -25.22
N ALA A 178 15.05 7.84 -26.43
CA ALA A 178 13.70 7.31 -26.65
C ALA A 178 13.61 5.82 -26.27
N ASP A 179 14.66 5.06 -26.56
CA ASP A 179 14.80 3.66 -26.15
C ASP A 179 15.89 3.56 -25.08
N ILE A 180 15.54 3.08 -23.89
CA ILE A 180 16.43 2.98 -22.73
C ILE A 180 16.81 1.52 -22.52
N GLU A 181 18.11 1.24 -22.64
CA GLU A 181 18.70 -0.05 -22.26
C GLU A 181 18.94 -0.12 -20.74
N PRO A 182 18.87 -1.31 -20.13
CA PRO A 182 19.20 -1.44 -18.73
C PRO A 182 20.70 -1.30 -18.52
N PHE A 183 21.11 -0.51 -17.52
CA PHE A 183 22.52 -0.36 -17.15
C PHE A 183 23.04 -1.55 -16.35
N ALA A 184 22.15 -2.25 -15.64
CA ALA A 184 22.49 -3.45 -14.88
C ALA A 184 21.39 -4.51 -14.99
N ARG A 185 21.79 -5.78 -14.86
CA ARG A 185 20.90 -6.93 -14.74
C ARG A 185 21.33 -7.78 -13.57
N TYR A 186 20.36 -8.26 -12.81
CA TYR A 186 20.58 -9.17 -11.69
C TYR A 186 19.78 -10.45 -11.90
N ARG A 187 20.44 -11.59 -11.73
CA ARG A 187 19.80 -12.90 -11.76
C ARG A 187 20.11 -13.59 -10.44
N PRO A 188 19.16 -13.64 -9.49
CA PRO A 188 19.37 -14.29 -8.21
C PRO A 188 19.73 -15.78 -8.41
N GLU A 189 20.73 -16.27 -7.69
CA GLU A 189 21.10 -17.68 -7.71
C GLU A 189 19.98 -18.55 -7.10
N GLY A 190 19.70 -19.72 -7.68
CA GLY A 190 18.66 -20.67 -7.22
C GLY A 190 17.40 -20.71 -8.12
N VAL A 191 16.85 -21.92 -8.30
CA VAL A 191 15.90 -22.32 -9.37
C VAL A 191 14.42 -22.03 -9.03
N SER A 192 14.11 -21.36 -7.91
CA SER A 192 12.72 -21.21 -7.49
C SER A 192 11.97 -20.11 -8.29
N ARG A 193 10.78 -20.46 -8.79
CA ARG A 193 9.90 -19.60 -9.60
C ARG A 193 9.19 -18.47 -8.82
N ASN A 194 9.34 -18.43 -7.49
CA ASN A 194 8.54 -17.57 -6.62
C ASN A 194 9.44 -16.69 -5.74
N LYS A 195 10.29 -15.86 -6.34
CA LYS A 195 11.18 -14.96 -5.61
C LYS A 195 10.62 -13.54 -5.62
N TYR A 196 10.03 -13.11 -4.49
CA TYR A 196 9.70 -11.69 -4.36
C TYR A 196 10.99 -10.87 -4.29
N SER A 197 11.01 -9.73 -4.95
CA SER A 197 12.12 -8.78 -4.92
C SER A 197 11.58 -7.35 -4.87
N LYS A 198 12.38 -6.43 -4.34
CA LYS A 198 12.02 -5.03 -4.13
C LYS A 198 13.23 -4.13 -4.32
N LEU A 199 13.08 -3.06 -5.09
CA LEU A 199 14.00 -1.92 -5.10
C LEU A 199 13.81 -1.14 -3.80
N LEU A 200 14.77 -1.22 -2.90
CA LEU A 200 14.73 -0.51 -1.63
C LEU A 200 15.10 0.97 -1.81
N SER A 201 16.04 1.27 -2.70
CA SER A 201 16.43 2.62 -3.14
C SER A 201 17.14 2.52 -4.49
N SER A 202 17.57 3.63 -5.09
CA SER A 202 18.43 3.64 -6.28
C SER A 202 19.73 2.84 -6.15
N SER A 203 20.14 2.55 -4.92
CA SER A 203 21.40 1.87 -4.62
C SER A 203 21.24 0.53 -3.89
N LEU A 204 20.01 0.11 -3.55
CA LEU A 204 19.76 -1.12 -2.80
C LEU A 204 18.59 -1.90 -3.37
N VAL A 205 18.79 -3.21 -3.55
CA VAL A 205 17.75 -4.16 -3.94
C VAL A 205 17.71 -5.32 -2.95
N ALA A 206 16.50 -5.72 -2.56
CA ALA A 206 16.25 -6.90 -1.74
C ALA A 206 15.60 -8.00 -2.58
N VAL A 207 16.04 -9.23 -2.38
CA VAL A 207 15.53 -10.42 -3.08
C VAL A 207 15.36 -11.58 -2.10
N CYS A 208 14.17 -12.16 -2.11
CA CYS A 208 13.90 -13.43 -1.46
C CYS A 208 14.51 -14.57 -2.28
N THR A 209 15.42 -15.35 -1.72
CA THR A 209 16.07 -16.49 -2.40
C THR A 209 15.24 -17.77 -2.29
N GLY A 210 14.40 -17.87 -1.26
CA GLY A 210 13.61 -19.06 -0.94
C GLY A 210 14.39 -20.15 -0.20
N GLU A 211 15.68 -19.95 0.03
CA GLU A 211 16.58 -20.85 0.73
C GLU A 211 16.65 -20.47 2.22
N VAL A 212 16.78 -21.44 3.12
CA VAL A 212 16.68 -21.18 4.58
C VAL A 212 17.87 -20.36 5.10
N HIS A 213 19.07 -20.61 4.60
CA HIS A 213 20.30 -19.99 5.11
C HIS A 213 20.61 -18.60 4.52
N ASP A 214 19.91 -18.22 3.46
CA ASP A 214 20.08 -16.94 2.77
C ASP A 214 18.76 -16.36 2.28
N THR A 215 17.69 -16.58 3.04
CA THR A 215 16.29 -16.32 2.62
C THR A 215 16.07 -14.93 2.05
N LEU A 216 16.70 -13.92 2.64
CA LEU A 216 16.64 -12.55 2.15
C LEU A 216 18.05 -12.04 1.87
N SER A 217 18.33 -11.79 0.60
CA SER A 217 19.57 -11.21 0.11
C SER A 217 19.37 -9.74 -0.24
N ILE A 218 20.22 -8.87 0.32
CA ILE A 218 20.30 -7.46 0.02
C ILE A 218 21.59 -7.22 -0.77
N SER A 219 21.47 -6.52 -1.89
CA SER A 219 22.59 -6.20 -2.78
C SER A 219 22.66 -4.71 -3.05
N LYS A 220 23.87 -4.19 -3.23
CA LYS A 220 24.13 -2.84 -3.71
C LYS A 220 24.00 -2.78 -5.23
N LEU A 221 23.36 -1.73 -5.70
CA LEU A 221 23.22 -1.36 -7.10
C LEU A 221 24.15 -0.19 -7.41
N THR A 222 24.94 -0.35 -8.46
CA THR A 222 25.84 0.68 -8.99
C THR A 222 25.73 0.69 -10.52
N PRO A 223 26.19 1.75 -11.21
CA PRO A 223 26.27 1.74 -12.67
C PRO A 223 27.10 0.58 -13.23
N ASP A 224 28.09 0.09 -12.47
CA ASP A 224 28.96 -1.02 -12.85
C ASP A 224 28.33 -2.41 -12.62
N GLY A 225 27.18 -2.47 -11.92
CA GLY A 225 26.44 -3.71 -11.69
C GLY A 225 25.95 -3.88 -10.25
N VAL A 226 25.66 -5.14 -9.91
CA VAL A 226 25.06 -5.54 -8.64
C VAL A 226 26.05 -6.37 -7.82
N SER A 227 26.24 -5.99 -6.56
CA SER A 227 27.16 -6.66 -5.63
C SER A 227 26.47 -7.03 -4.31
N PRO A 228 26.75 -8.19 -3.70
CA PRO A 228 26.17 -8.57 -2.42
C PRO A 228 26.45 -7.54 -1.31
N TYR A 229 25.48 -7.33 -0.42
CA TYR A 229 25.62 -6.42 0.73
C TYR A 229 25.39 -7.11 2.07
N ARG A 230 24.24 -7.77 2.22
CA ARG A 230 23.85 -8.45 3.46
C ARG A 230 22.89 -9.58 3.16
N THR A 231 22.96 -10.64 3.97
CA THR A 231 22.04 -11.77 3.91
C THR A 231 21.39 -11.97 5.27
N ILE A 232 20.10 -12.32 5.28
CA ILE A 232 19.32 -12.66 6.46
C ILE A 232 18.74 -14.05 6.25
N ALA A 233 19.07 -14.96 7.16
CA ALA A 233 18.62 -16.34 7.17
C ALA A 233 17.32 -16.48 7.98
N ALA A 234 16.45 -17.41 7.57
CA ALA A 234 15.22 -17.69 8.30
C ALA A 234 15.47 -18.39 9.65
N ASP A 235 16.53 -19.20 9.76
CA ASP A 235 16.92 -19.88 11.00
C ASP A 235 17.46 -18.93 12.08
N ALA A 236 17.90 -17.73 11.68
CA ALA A 236 18.31 -16.65 12.57
C ALA A 236 17.12 -15.86 13.12
N LEU A 237 15.90 -16.13 12.63
CA LEU A 237 14.67 -15.53 13.13
C LEU A 237 14.05 -16.46 14.18
N ASP A 238 13.35 -15.87 15.15
CA ASP A 238 12.57 -16.60 16.16
C ASP A 238 11.30 -17.20 15.53
N THR A 239 11.49 -18.06 14.55
CA THR A 239 10.45 -18.77 13.81
C THR A 239 10.31 -20.15 14.45
N ASP A 240 9.09 -20.57 14.76
CA ASP A 240 8.81 -21.90 15.31
C ASP A 240 9.42 -22.98 14.40
N LEU A 241 10.56 -23.54 14.86
CA LEU A 241 11.42 -24.44 14.10
C LEU A 241 10.70 -25.74 13.66
N THR A 242 9.55 -26.03 14.26
CA THR A 242 8.71 -27.20 13.99
C THR A 242 7.85 -27.05 12.71
N SER A 243 7.71 -25.83 12.18
CA SER A 243 6.86 -25.50 11.01
C SER A 243 7.66 -25.15 9.75
N LEU A 244 8.99 -25.12 9.82
CA LEU A 244 9.83 -24.79 8.66
C LEU A 244 9.65 -25.85 7.56
N LYS A 245 8.78 -25.53 6.60
CA LYS A 245 8.84 -26.09 5.26
C LYS A 245 10.27 -25.86 4.77
N SER A 246 10.81 -26.78 3.97
CA SER A 246 12.14 -26.66 3.36
C SER A 246 12.33 -25.42 2.46
N LYS A 247 11.30 -24.57 2.34
CA LYS A 247 11.29 -23.31 1.60
C LYS A 247 10.52 -22.28 2.43
N VAL A 248 11.19 -21.17 2.73
CA VAL A 248 10.61 -20.00 3.37
C VAL A 248 10.37 -18.95 2.28
N ASN A 249 9.21 -18.30 2.31
CA ASN A 249 8.87 -17.29 1.31
C ASN A 249 8.58 -15.92 1.93
N ILE A 250 8.93 -14.87 1.20
CA ILE A 250 8.57 -13.49 1.51
C ILE A 250 7.58 -13.05 0.43
N SER A 251 6.40 -12.59 0.84
CA SER A 251 5.33 -12.22 -0.08
C SER A 251 5.31 -10.73 -0.43
N CYS A 252 5.87 -9.87 0.43
CA CYS A 252 6.02 -8.45 0.17
C CYS A 252 7.14 -7.81 1.01
N ILE A 253 7.65 -6.69 0.52
CA ILE A 253 8.69 -5.87 1.14
C ILE A 253 8.28 -4.41 0.98
N GLU A 254 8.46 -3.58 2.02
CA GLU A 254 8.10 -2.16 1.99
C GLU A 254 9.18 -1.29 2.65
N PRO A 255 9.89 -0.43 1.90
CA PRO A 255 10.87 0.50 2.47
C PRO A 255 10.22 1.61 3.31
N LEU A 256 10.85 2.00 4.42
CA LEU A 256 10.39 3.08 5.30
C LEU A 256 11.09 4.42 5.01
N ASN A 257 11.54 4.63 3.77
CA ASN A 257 12.48 5.68 3.37
C ASN A 257 11.89 7.08 3.24
N LYS A 258 10.65 7.31 3.71
CA LYS A 258 9.94 8.57 3.47
C LYS A 258 10.36 9.69 4.44
N HIS A 259 11.27 9.43 5.37
CA HIS A 259 11.64 10.38 6.41
C HIS A 259 13.13 10.69 6.44
N VAL A 260 13.49 11.98 6.51
CA VAL A 260 14.89 12.45 6.51
C VAL A 260 15.71 11.88 7.70
N LEU A 261 15.04 11.51 8.79
CA LEU A 261 15.70 10.93 9.97
C LEU A 261 15.87 9.40 9.90
N SER A 262 15.28 8.69 8.92
CA SER A 262 15.35 7.21 8.88
C SER A 262 16.67 6.63 8.38
N GLY A 263 17.71 7.46 8.18
CA GLY A 263 19.03 7.04 7.72
C GLY A 263 19.18 7.12 6.21
N SER A 264 20.06 6.29 5.64
CA SER A 264 20.24 6.25 4.18
C SER A 264 19.01 5.56 3.53
N PRO A 265 18.54 6.02 2.37
CA PRO A 265 17.40 5.39 1.69
C PRO A 265 17.64 3.90 1.45
N GLY A 266 16.70 3.07 1.91
CA GLY A 266 16.66 1.63 1.72
C GLY A 266 17.21 0.83 2.89
N GLU A 267 17.75 1.48 3.93
CA GLU A 267 18.33 0.77 5.08
C GLU A 267 17.30 0.25 6.08
N VAL A 268 16.09 0.80 6.08
CA VAL A 268 15.01 0.36 6.98
C VAL A 268 13.80 -0.05 6.15
N PHE A 269 13.32 -1.27 6.35
CA PHE A 269 12.20 -1.80 5.58
C PHE A 269 11.45 -2.90 6.34
N LEU A 270 10.19 -3.09 5.95
CA LEU A 270 9.33 -4.16 6.43
C LEU A 270 9.33 -5.32 5.43
N THR A 271 9.14 -6.54 5.92
CA THR A 271 8.94 -7.74 5.09
C THR A 271 7.81 -8.57 5.66
N ALA A 272 6.98 -9.19 4.81
CA ALA A 272 6.00 -10.18 5.25
C ALA A 272 6.43 -11.59 4.84
N TRP A 273 6.49 -12.47 5.84
CA TRP A 273 6.94 -13.84 5.68
C TRP A 273 5.74 -14.80 5.63
N ASP A 274 5.96 -16.01 5.14
CA ASP A 274 4.96 -17.07 5.03
C ASP A 274 4.45 -17.60 6.39
N ASP A 275 5.14 -17.28 7.49
CA ASP A 275 4.69 -17.49 8.86
C ASP A 275 3.72 -16.40 9.37
N TYR A 276 3.19 -15.58 8.45
CA TYR A 276 2.20 -14.52 8.69
C TYR A 276 2.73 -13.35 9.53
N THR A 277 4.04 -13.30 9.78
CA THR A 277 4.68 -12.26 10.58
C THR A 277 5.28 -11.20 9.68
N VAL A 278 5.04 -9.94 10.02
CA VAL A 278 5.72 -8.80 9.41
C VAL A 278 6.95 -8.47 10.25
N ARG A 279 8.12 -8.35 9.63
CA ARG A 279 9.38 -8.06 10.33
C ARG A 279 9.96 -6.73 9.89
N LEU A 280 10.40 -5.93 10.87
CA LEU A 280 11.17 -4.71 10.65
C LEU A 280 12.65 -5.06 10.60
N HIS A 281 13.29 -4.70 9.49
CA HIS A 281 14.72 -4.84 9.29
C HIS A 281 15.38 -3.47 9.31
N ASP A 282 16.52 -3.40 9.99
CA ASP A 282 17.41 -2.24 9.95
C ASP A 282 18.82 -2.69 9.57
N LEU A 283 19.27 -2.30 8.38
CA LEU A 283 20.57 -2.69 7.85
C LEU A 283 21.74 -2.13 8.66
N ARG A 284 21.50 -1.09 9.47
CA ARG A 284 22.49 -0.45 10.35
C ARG A 284 22.70 -1.25 11.65
N SER A 285 21.76 -2.11 12.00
CA SER A 285 21.83 -3.01 13.15
C SER A 285 22.36 -4.40 12.73
N PRO A 286 23.17 -5.08 13.56
CA PRO A 286 23.59 -6.45 13.28
C PRO A 286 22.45 -7.48 13.41
N LYS A 287 21.31 -7.15 14.03
CA LYS A 287 20.22 -8.11 14.20
C LYS A 287 19.54 -8.44 12.87
N PRO A 288 19.10 -9.69 12.66
CA PRO A 288 18.38 -10.09 11.45
C PRO A 288 17.04 -9.35 11.31
N SER A 289 16.34 -9.09 12.41
CA SER A 289 15.17 -8.21 12.51
C SER A 289 15.14 -7.51 13.87
N GLU A 290 14.60 -6.29 13.91
CA GLU A 290 14.46 -5.51 15.15
C GLU A 290 13.13 -5.77 15.86
N VAL A 291 12.06 -5.92 15.08
CA VAL A 291 10.69 -6.05 15.57
C VAL A 291 9.92 -7.02 14.68
N ALA A 292 9.03 -7.81 15.29
CA ALA A 292 8.05 -8.64 14.63
C ALA A 292 6.64 -8.14 14.97
N TYR A 293 5.74 -8.14 13.98
CA TYR A 293 4.34 -7.77 14.12
C TYR A 293 3.48 -8.93 13.61
N LYS A 294 2.56 -9.40 14.45
CA LYS A 294 1.70 -10.55 14.13
C LYS A 294 0.25 -10.24 14.46
N ASP A 295 -0.66 -10.79 13.68
CA ASP A 295 -2.08 -10.83 14.00
C ASP A 295 -2.49 -12.29 14.20
N VAL A 296 -2.54 -12.72 15.46
CA VAL A 296 -2.86 -14.11 15.82
C VAL A 296 -4.30 -14.49 15.48
N SER A 297 -5.19 -13.52 15.27
CA SER A 297 -6.58 -13.76 14.88
C SER A 297 -6.75 -13.96 13.37
N ASP A 298 -5.72 -13.66 12.58
CA ASP A 298 -5.76 -13.83 11.14
C ASP A 298 -4.44 -14.34 10.54
N LEU A 299 -4.46 -15.61 10.14
CA LEU A 299 -3.34 -16.31 9.50
C LEU A 299 -3.46 -16.33 7.97
N ASN A 300 -4.10 -15.31 7.37
CA ASN A 300 -4.03 -15.15 5.91
C ASN A 300 -2.64 -14.66 5.51
N PRO A 301 -2.10 -15.08 4.35
CA PRO A 301 -0.84 -14.54 3.83
C PRO A 301 -0.99 -13.04 3.59
N ILE A 302 0.09 -12.28 3.72
CA ILE A 302 0.06 -10.83 3.49
C ILE A 302 0.50 -10.56 2.06
N TYR A 303 -0.32 -9.89 1.24
CA TYR A 303 -0.01 -9.64 -0.17
C TYR A 303 0.54 -8.24 -0.43
N SER A 304 0.27 -7.29 0.45
CA SER A 304 0.78 -5.92 0.34
C SER A 304 1.17 -5.37 1.70
N LEU A 305 2.20 -4.54 1.71
CA LEU A 305 2.62 -3.70 2.83
C LEU A 305 2.67 -2.26 2.34
N HIS A 306 2.31 -1.32 3.20
CA HIS A 306 2.34 0.10 2.86
C HIS A 306 2.72 0.94 4.08
N ALA A 307 3.80 1.70 3.96
CA ALA A 307 4.17 2.66 4.99
C ALA A 307 3.12 3.79 5.02
N PHE A 308 2.48 3.99 6.18
CA PHE A 308 1.37 4.93 6.33
C PHE A 308 1.67 5.96 7.42
N GLY A 309 1.80 7.22 6.98
CA GLY A 309 2.35 8.28 7.83
C GLY A 309 3.76 7.92 8.31
N HIS A 310 4.09 8.37 9.52
CA HIS A 310 5.43 8.19 10.10
C HIS A 310 5.53 7.03 11.10
N ASN A 311 4.39 6.58 11.63
CA ASN A 311 4.36 5.71 12.80
C ASN A 311 3.53 4.45 12.58
N HIS A 312 2.97 4.25 11.38
CA HIS A 312 2.12 3.11 11.11
C HIS A 312 2.50 2.47 9.80
N PHE A 313 2.08 1.22 9.66
CA PHE A 313 2.02 0.59 8.37
C PHE A 313 0.72 -0.20 8.26
N LEU A 314 0.33 -0.43 7.01
CA LEU A 314 -0.82 -1.22 6.65
C LEU A 314 -0.34 -2.52 6.03
N ALA A 315 -0.97 -3.63 6.38
CA ALA A 315 -0.76 -4.92 5.75
C ALA A 315 -2.08 -5.42 5.14
N GLY A 316 -2.07 -5.65 3.84
CA GLY A 316 -3.20 -6.19 3.09
C GLY A 316 -3.19 -7.72 3.13
N ALA A 317 -4.24 -8.32 3.67
CA ALA A 317 -4.38 -9.77 3.75
C ALA A 317 -4.72 -10.38 2.38
N GLY A 318 -4.34 -11.65 2.20
CA GLY A 318 -4.60 -12.46 1.01
C GLY A 318 -6.02 -13.02 0.94
N GLY A 319 -6.87 -12.71 1.93
CA GLY A 319 -8.24 -13.17 2.01
C GLY A 319 -9.06 -12.32 2.99
N GLU A 320 -10.38 -12.52 2.98
CA GLU A 320 -11.36 -11.86 3.84
C GLU A 320 -11.43 -10.34 3.72
N ALA A 321 -10.79 -9.75 2.69
CA ALA A 321 -10.73 -8.30 2.46
C ALA A 321 -10.21 -7.51 3.68
N ILE A 322 -9.21 -8.06 4.39
CA ILE A 322 -8.70 -7.45 5.64
C ILE A 322 -7.54 -6.49 5.35
N VAL A 323 -7.62 -5.29 5.92
CA VAL A 323 -6.47 -4.36 6.10
C VAL A 323 -6.08 -4.32 7.56
N LYS A 324 -4.88 -4.80 7.86
CA LYS A 324 -4.30 -4.81 9.21
C LYS A 324 -3.51 -3.52 9.42
N ILE A 325 -3.83 -2.77 10.48
CA ILE A 325 -3.09 -1.57 10.89
C ILE A 325 -2.16 -1.93 12.03
N PHE A 326 -0.89 -1.58 11.91
CA PHE A 326 0.12 -1.74 12.96
C PHE A 326 0.78 -0.40 13.28
N ASP A 327 1.11 -0.18 14.56
CA ASP A 327 1.86 0.98 15.03
C ASP A 327 3.33 0.58 15.24
N LEU A 328 4.22 1.28 14.55
CA LEU A 328 5.66 1.05 14.60
C LEU A 328 6.27 1.34 15.98
N ARG A 329 5.62 2.18 16.80
CA ARG A 329 6.13 2.62 18.11
C ARG A 329 5.81 1.67 19.24
N MET A 330 4.82 0.80 19.08
CA MET A 330 4.23 0.05 20.19
C MET A 330 5.03 -1.19 20.60
N CYS A 331 6.02 -1.59 19.78
CA CYS A 331 6.64 -2.90 19.92
C CYS A 331 8.05 -2.92 20.52
N ASN A 332 8.60 -1.82 21.08
CA ASN A 332 9.77 -1.79 21.98
C ASN A 332 10.26 -0.34 22.22
N THR A 333 11.35 -0.16 22.99
CA THR A 333 12.15 1.09 23.04
C THR A 333 12.88 1.40 21.73
N TYR A 334 12.76 0.56 20.71
CA TYR A 334 13.38 0.74 19.41
C TYR A 334 12.59 1.74 18.57
N ASN A 335 13.19 2.89 18.29
CA ASN A 335 12.69 3.84 17.32
C ASN A 335 13.58 3.77 16.07
N TYR A 336 13.00 3.38 14.94
CA TYR A 336 13.73 3.26 13.67
C TYR A 336 14.27 4.60 13.15
N LEU A 337 13.72 5.72 13.64
CA LEU A 337 14.24 7.07 13.37
C LEU A 337 15.52 7.38 14.15
N ASP A 338 15.79 6.67 15.25
CA ASP A 338 16.90 6.97 16.16
C ASP A 338 18.09 6.01 15.98
N ALA A 339 18.01 5.04 15.06
CA ALA A 339 19.05 4.02 14.93
C ALA A 339 20.40 4.63 14.48
N GLN A 340 21.28 4.85 15.46
CA GLN A 340 22.65 5.27 15.25
C GLN A 340 23.50 4.06 14.83
N THR A 341 24.45 4.29 13.93
CA THR A 341 25.57 3.37 13.69
C THR A 341 26.23 3.02 15.03
N PRO A 342 26.62 1.76 15.26
CA PRO A 342 27.26 1.38 16.52
C PRO A 342 28.63 2.06 16.62
N LYS A 343 28.66 3.23 17.25
CA LYS A 343 29.88 3.73 17.87
C LYS A 343 30.10 2.84 19.07
N SER A 344 31.17 2.06 19.04
CA SER A 344 31.70 1.32 20.18
C SER A 344 31.78 2.24 21.40
N ARG A 345 30.76 2.20 22.26
CA ARG A 345 30.80 2.81 23.58
C ARG A 345 31.24 1.73 24.57
N PRO A 346 32.27 2.00 25.39
CA PRO A 346 32.72 1.03 26.37
C PRO A 346 31.60 0.76 27.37
N HIS A 347 31.45 -0.52 27.71
CA HIS A 347 30.63 -1.01 28.80
C HIS A 347 30.94 -0.23 30.08
N ASN A 348 29.94 0.46 30.62
CA ASN A 348 29.85 0.69 32.06
C ASN A 348 28.62 -0.07 32.56
N PRO A 349 28.79 -1.12 33.39
CA PRO A 349 27.70 -1.64 34.16
C PRO A 349 27.49 -0.70 35.36
N GLU A 350 26.24 -0.32 35.60
CA GLU A 350 25.66 0.25 36.84
C GLU A 350 24.85 1.52 36.58
N LEU A 351 23.52 1.43 36.65
CA LEU A 351 22.74 1.79 37.85
C LEU A 351 21.25 1.98 37.51
N LYS A 352 20.45 1.17 38.22
CA LYS A 352 19.10 1.42 38.75
C LYS A 352 17.91 1.45 37.79
N ASP A 353 17.16 0.35 37.89
CA ASP A 353 15.69 0.33 38.06
C ASP A 353 15.13 1.68 38.48
N GLN A 354 14.57 2.40 37.52
CA GLN A 354 13.50 3.35 37.78
C GLN A 354 12.27 2.81 37.08
N THR A 355 11.45 2.11 37.87
CA THR A 355 10.05 1.85 37.60
C THR A 355 9.35 3.20 37.43
N ALA A 356 9.39 3.73 36.20
CA ALA A 356 8.51 4.79 35.78
C ALA A 356 7.09 4.23 35.81
N LYS A 357 6.37 4.56 36.88
CA LYS A 357 4.91 4.45 36.93
C LYS A 357 4.36 5.38 35.84
N THR A 358 4.33 4.90 34.60
CA THR A 358 3.55 5.50 33.53
C THR A 358 2.10 5.45 33.96
N THR A 359 1.55 6.63 34.20
CA THR A 359 0.12 6.84 34.34
C THR A 359 -0.60 6.13 33.19
N ASN A 360 -1.49 5.21 33.54
CA ASN A 360 -2.35 4.47 32.61
C ASN A 360 -3.15 5.48 31.76
N ARG A 361 -2.61 5.88 30.62
CA ARG A 361 -3.43 6.44 29.55
C ARG A 361 -4.12 5.25 28.89
N ILE A 362 -5.43 5.23 29.04
CA ILE A 362 -6.37 4.29 28.41
C ILE A 362 -6.40 4.62 26.92
N ALA A 363 -5.32 4.28 26.21
CA ALA A 363 -5.33 4.20 24.75
C ALA A 363 -5.39 2.71 24.41
N PRO A 364 -6.16 2.29 23.39
CA PRO A 364 -6.10 0.91 22.92
C PRO A 364 -4.65 0.62 22.56
N ARG A 365 -4.03 -0.28 23.34
CA ARG A 365 -2.64 -0.72 23.12
C ARG A 365 -2.53 -1.62 21.89
N ASN A 366 -3.67 -2.12 21.42
CA ASN A 366 -3.72 -3.22 20.49
C ASN A 366 -3.93 -2.70 19.07
N GLY A 367 -3.29 -3.35 18.11
CA GLY A 367 -3.51 -3.07 16.71
C GLY A 367 -4.95 -3.37 16.28
N PHE A 368 -5.38 -2.79 15.16
CA PHE A 368 -6.75 -2.90 14.65
C PHE A 368 -6.75 -3.42 13.22
N SER A 369 -7.72 -4.28 12.90
CA SER A 369 -7.92 -4.84 11.57
C SER A 369 -9.28 -4.42 11.02
N LEU A 370 -9.30 -3.90 9.79
CA LEU A 370 -10.48 -3.41 9.08
C LEU A 370 -10.94 -4.42 8.02
N PHE A 371 -12.25 -4.60 7.88
CA PHE A 371 -12.86 -5.31 6.76
C PHE A 371 -13.23 -4.33 5.65
N LEU A 372 -12.76 -4.60 4.43
CA LEU A 372 -13.15 -3.89 3.21
C LEU A 372 -14.25 -4.65 2.46
N SER A 373 -15.13 -5.32 3.21
CA SER A 373 -16.22 -6.10 2.66
C SER A 373 -17.28 -5.18 2.05
N ASN A 374 -17.20 -4.97 0.74
CA ASN A 374 -18.18 -4.20 -0.02
C ASN A 374 -18.89 -5.09 -1.04
N GLN A 375 -20.14 -4.76 -1.39
CA GLN A 375 -20.77 -5.34 -2.58
C GLN A 375 -20.12 -4.72 -3.83
N PRO A 376 -19.55 -5.54 -4.74
CA PRO A 376 -19.01 -5.00 -5.98
C PRO A 376 -20.13 -4.36 -6.80
N PRO A 377 -19.86 -3.22 -7.48
CA PRO A 377 -20.82 -2.61 -8.38
C PRO A 377 -21.06 -3.58 -9.54
N PRO A 378 -22.26 -3.56 -10.14
CA PRO A 378 -22.56 -4.42 -11.26
C PRO A 378 -21.57 -4.15 -12.40
N PRO A 379 -20.98 -5.19 -13.03
CA PRO A 379 -20.12 -4.99 -14.19
C PRO A 379 -20.89 -4.32 -15.33
N PHE A 380 -20.25 -3.39 -16.03
CA PHE A 380 -20.84 -2.62 -17.13
C PHE A 380 -21.52 -3.54 -18.16
N GLY A 381 -22.83 -3.34 -18.37
CA GLY A 381 -23.58 -3.94 -19.48
C GLY A 381 -24.06 -5.39 -19.31
N GLN A 382 -23.95 -6.00 -18.12
CA GLN A 382 -24.49 -7.34 -17.88
C GLN A 382 -25.66 -7.33 -16.88
N PRO A 383 -26.73 -8.11 -17.12
CA PRO A 383 -27.83 -8.23 -16.16
C PRO A 383 -27.32 -8.88 -14.86
N PRO A 384 -27.82 -8.42 -13.69
CA PRO A 384 -27.30 -8.81 -12.39
C PRO A 384 -27.52 -10.31 -12.15
N ASN A 385 -26.42 -11.06 -12.05
CA ASN A 385 -26.46 -12.47 -11.72
C ASN A 385 -26.51 -12.61 -10.19
N ARG A 386 -27.54 -13.25 -9.63
CA ARG A 386 -27.80 -13.34 -8.16
C ARG A 386 -26.65 -13.88 -7.30
N ARG A 387 -25.64 -14.53 -7.90
CA ARG A 387 -24.43 -15.02 -7.19
C ARG A 387 -23.33 -13.95 -7.04
N GLN A 388 -23.46 -12.77 -7.65
CA GLN A 388 -22.48 -11.68 -7.60
C GLN A 388 -22.74 -10.64 -6.49
N TRP A 389 -23.72 -10.87 -5.60
CA TRP A 389 -24.07 -9.95 -4.50
C TRP A 389 -23.39 -10.28 -3.17
N GLU A 390 -22.45 -11.22 -3.16
CA GLU A 390 -21.64 -11.49 -1.98
C GLU A 390 -20.63 -10.36 -1.76
N ALA A 391 -20.49 -9.93 -0.51
CA ALA A 391 -19.50 -8.92 -0.15
C ALA A 391 -18.09 -9.43 -0.50
N TYR A 392 -17.26 -8.55 -1.03
CA TYR A 392 -15.88 -8.85 -1.38
C TYR A 392 -15.14 -9.41 -0.16
N ARG A 393 -14.55 -10.61 -0.33
CA ARG A 393 -13.71 -11.30 0.66
C ARG A 393 -12.37 -11.71 0.07
N GLY A 394 -11.97 -11.05 -1.02
CA GLY A 394 -10.73 -11.37 -1.72
C GLY A 394 -9.50 -10.69 -1.10
N PRO A 395 -8.34 -10.78 -1.78
CA PRO A 395 -7.10 -10.19 -1.33
C PRO A 395 -7.05 -8.66 -1.41
N ILE A 396 -6.17 -8.05 -0.62
CA ILE A 396 -5.74 -6.66 -0.83
C ILE A 396 -4.37 -6.69 -1.51
N TYR A 397 -4.34 -6.41 -2.82
CA TYR A 397 -3.17 -6.64 -3.66
C TYR A 397 -2.12 -5.53 -3.59
N THR A 398 -2.57 -4.28 -3.51
CA THR A 398 -1.72 -3.09 -3.56
C THR A 398 -2.33 -1.99 -2.71
N MET A 399 -1.49 -1.05 -2.27
CA MET A 399 -1.92 0.16 -1.59
C MET A 399 -1.09 1.34 -2.06
N SER A 400 -1.67 2.53 -2.02
CA SER A 400 -0.99 3.79 -2.36
C SER A 400 -1.50 4.95 -1.50
N THR A 401 -0.63 5.93 -1.25
CA THR A 401 -0.97 7.18 -0.55
C THR A 401 -0.44 8.35 -1.35
N PRO A 402 -1.24 9.41 -1.61
CA PRO A 402 -0.81 10.57 -2.40
C PRO A 402 0.43 11.30 -1.85
N SER A 403 0.60 11.35 -0.54
CA SER A 403 1.80 11.88 0.11
C SER A 403 2.01 11.23 1.48
N PRO A 404 3.20 11.39 2.09
CA PRO A 404 3.44 10.96 3.47
C PRO A 404 2.53 11.64 4.51
N SER A 405 1.95 12.79 4.17
CA SER A 405 1.05 13.57 5.03
C SER A 405 -0.42 13.34 4.71
N SER A 406 -0.73 12.62 3.63
CA SER A 406 -2.10 12.39 3.20
C SER A 406 -2.80 11.46 4.19
N PRO A 407 -4.02 11.80 4.64
CA PRO A 407 -4.85 10.91 5.45
C PRO A 407 -5.48 9.80 4.60
N THR A 408 -5.25 9.79 3.29
CA THR A 408 -5.95 8.91 2.34
C THR A 408 -5.05 7.77 1.87
N VAL A 409 -5.58 6.55 1.91
CA VAL A 409 -4.97 5.34 1.35
C VAL A 409 -5.91 4.77 0.31
N TYR A 410 -5.39 4.44 -0.87
CA TYR A 410 -6.10 3.66 -1.88
C TYR A 410 -5.68 2.21 -1.76
N ALA A 411 -6.64 1.29 -1.69
CA ALA A 411 -6.43 -0.14 -1.62
C ALA A 411 -6.95 -0.82 -2.89
N GLY A 412 -6.09 -1.58 -3.56
CA GLY A 412 -6.41 -2.32 -4.76
C GLY A 412 -7.00 -3.69 -4.45
N ILE A 413 -8.21 -3.91 -4.95
CA ILE A 413 -8.95 -5.17 -4.84
C ILE A 413 -9.24 -5.73 -6.24
N VAL A 414 -9.79 -6.95 -6.31
CA VAL A 414 -10.32 -7.46 -7.58
C VAL A 414 -11.36 -6.46 -8.11
N ASP A 415 -11.23 -6.10 -9.39
CA ASP A 415 -12.15 -5.22 -10.13
C ASP A 415 -12.33 -3.80 -9.59
N GLY A 416 -11.47 -3.30 -8.69
CA GLY A 416 -11.62 -1.93 -8.21
C GLY A 416 -10.57 -1.39 -7.25
N VAL A 417 -10.77 -0.14 -6.87
CA VAL A 417 -9.95 0.59 -5.90
C VAL A 417 -10.85 1.12 -4.78
N VAL A 418 -10.48 0.84 -3.53
CA VAL A 418 -11.16 1.36 -2.34
C VAL A 418 -10.34 2.52 -1.78
N ARG A 419 -10.93 3.71 -1.69
CA ARG A 419 -10.37 4.84 -0.96
C ARG A 419 -10.67 4.67 0.53
N LEU A 420 -9.67 4.82 1.39
CA LEU A 420 -9.77 4.85 2.85
C LEU A 420 -9.26 6.20 3.34
N ASP A 421 -10.13 6.96 4.01
CA ASP A 421 -9.76 8.26 4.60
C ASP A 421 -9.66 8.15 6.11
N PHE A 422 -8.50 8.46 6.68
CA PHE A 422 -8.23 8.39 8.12
C PHE A 422 -8.38 9.78 8.77
N ALA A 423 -9.51 10.04 9.43
CA ALA A 423 -9.80 11.32 10.07
C ALA A 423 -10.66 11.14 11.33
N SER A 424 -10.27 11.76 12.45
CA SER A 424 -10.92 11.61 13.74
C SER A 424 -12.21 12.40 13.88
N THR A 425 -13.06 11.97 14.81
CA THR A 425 -14.28 12.71 15.14
C THR A 425 -13.93 14.08 15.72
N ASP A 426 -12.80 14.22 16.41
CA ASP A 426 -12.32 15.52 16.87
C ASP A 426 -11.85 16.41 15.71
N ASP A 427 -11.26 15.83 14.66
CA ASP A 427 -10.92 16.58 13.44
C ASP A 427 -12.17 17.14 12.76
N LEU A 428 -13.28 16.41 12.82
CA LEU A 428 -14.50 16.74 12.09
C LEU A 428 -15.57 17.48 12.93
N THR A 429 -15.56 17.34 14.26
CA THR A 429 -16.54 17.99 15.17
C THR A 429 -15.89 18.97 16.14
N GLY A 430 -14.57 18.91 16.31
CA GLY A 430 -13.86 19.68 17.31
C GLY A 430 -13.69 21.15 16.94
N PRO A 431 -12.96 21.91 17.77
CA PRO A 431 -12.76 23.35 17.58
C PRO A 431 -12.07 23.73 16.25
N ARG A 432 -11.41 22.76 15.60
CA ARG A 432 -10.69 22.95 14.34
C ARG A 432 -11.41 22.36 13.13
N LYS A 433 -12.68 21.96 13.26
CA LYS A 433 -13.45 21.33 12.18
C LYS A 433 -13.38 22.09 10.85
N GLU A 434 -13.45 23.42 10.88
CA GLU A 434 -13.41 24.26 9.68
C GLU A 434 -12.10 24.08 8.91
N TRP A 435 -10.98 23.90 9.63
CA TRP A 435 -9.69 23.63 9.00
C TRP A 435 -9.70 22.28 8.29
N PHE A 436 -10.26 21.24 8.91
CA PHE A 436 -10.31 19.90 8.32
C PHE A 436 -11.31 19.82 7.16
N GLU A 437 -12.49 20.40 7.31
CA GLU A 437 -13.52 20.49 6.26
C GLU A 437 -12.97 21.21 5.02
N GLN A 438 -12.28 22.35 5.20
CA GLN A 438 -11.75 23.13 4.10
C GLN A 438 -10.53 22.46 3.44
N ASN A 439 -9.61 21.89 4.23
CA ASN A 439 -8.31 21.46 3.70
C ASN A 439 -8.24 19.98 3.31
N LEU A 440 -9.03 19.10 3.94
CA LEU A 440 -8.95 17.67 3.67
C LEU A 440 -9.99 17.15 2.68
N ASP A 441 -11.02 17.93 2.33
CA ASP A 441 -12.10 17.57 1.37
C ASP A 441 -12.46 16.07 1.44
N LEU A 442 -12.71 15.61 2.66
CA LEU A 442 -12.97 14.21 2.97
C LEU A 442 -14.36 13.76 2.53
N ARG A 443 -15.19 14.68 2.01
CA ARG A 443 -16.60 14.46 1.62
C ARG A 443 -17.36 13.59 2.65
N VAL A 444 -17.06 13.77 3.94
CA VAL A 444 -17.76 13.06 5.01
C VAL A 444 -19.17 13.62 5.05
N ASN A 445 -20.18 12.80 4.75
CA ASN A 445 -21.58 13.19 4.77
C ASN A 445 -21.97 13.74 6.15
N THR A 446 -21.89 15.06 6.32
CA THR A 446 -22.36 15.79 7.49
C THR A 446 -23.86 16.11 7.39
N GLY A 447 -24.50 15.79 6.26
CA GLY A 447 -25.94 15.96 6.00
C GLY A 447 -26.66 14.66 5.65
N GLN A 448 -27.99 14.68 5.75
CA GLN A 448 -28.91 13.57 5.50
C GLN A 448 -29.16 13.29 4.00
N GLU A 449 -28.48 14.01 3.11
CA GLU A 449 -28.66 13.88 1.66
C GLU A 449 -27.94 12.63 1.15
N PHE A 450 -28.72 11.60 0.86
CA PHE A 450 -28.27 10.43 0.12
C PHE A 450 -27.83 10.86 -1.27
N SER A 451 -26.52 10.93 -1.51
CA SER A 451 -25.99 10.97 -2.87
C SER A 451 -26.29 9.63 -3.52
N THR A 452 -27.02 9.64 -4.64
CA THR A 452 -27.31 8.46 -5.46
C THR A 452 -26.11 8.03 -6.32
N ASP A 453 -24.97 8.73 -6.23
CA ASP A 453 -23.75 8.35 -6.92
C ASP A 453 -23.09 7.17 -6.20
N PHE A 454 -23.05 6.01 -6.86
CA PHE A 454 -22.35 4.83 -6.35
C PHE A 454 -20.87 5.12 -6.01
N ASN A 455 -20.26 6.10 -6.70
CA ASN A 455 -18.89 6.56 -6.49
C ASN A 455 -18.66 7.43 -5.24
N THR A 456 -19.71 7.73 -4.47
CA THR A 456 -19.64 8.55 -3.23
C THR A 456 -20.25 7.85 -2.02
N SER A 457 -20.77 6.62 -2.17
CA SER A 457 -21.37 5.89 -1.06
C SER A 457 -20.29 5.42 -0.07
N THR A 458 -20.37 5.92 1.16
CA THR A 458 -19.45 5.57 2.24
C THR A 458 -19.65 4.11 2.65
N LEU A 459 -18.57 3.33 2.66
CA LEU A 459 -18.56 1.95 3.12
C LEU A 459 -18.90 1.89 4.61
N ASN A 460 -19.79 0.97 4.98
CA ASN A 460 -19.99 0.58 6.37
C ASN A 460 -18.74 -0.17 6.82
N LEU A 461 -17.86 0.50 7.57
CA LEU A 461 -16.64 -0.12 8.06
C LEU A 461 -16.92 -0.95 9.30
N ALA A 462 -16.34 -2.15 9.33
CA ALA A 462 -16.27 -3.00 10.49
C ALA A 462 -14.83 -3.49 10.66
N GLY A 463 -14.51 -4.00 11.84
CA GLY A 463 -13.19 -4.50 12.13
C GLY A 463 -13.13 -5.21 13.47
N TYR A 464 -11.94 -5.63 13.85
CA TYR A 464 -11.68 -6.17 15.17
C TYR A 464 -10.43 -5.56 15.79
N GLU A 465 -10.52 -5.36 17.10
CA GLU A 465 -9.39 -5.10 17.98
C GLU A 465 -8.70 -6.44 18.26
N ARG A 466 -7.39 -6.48 18.02
CA ARG A 466 -6.60 -7.70 18.23
C ARG A 466 -6.51 -8.01 19.74
N PRO A 467 -6.52 -9.29 20.13
CA PRO A 467 -6.20 -9.67 21.50
C PRO A 467 -4.76 -9.26 21.84
N ASP A 468 -4.48 -9.13 23.14
CA ASP A 468 -3.10 -8.98 23.62
C ASP A 468 -2.33 -10.27 23.32
N GLU A 469 -1.04 -10.18 22.94
CA GLU A 469 -0.24 -11.37 22.63
C GLU A 469 -0.08 -12.29 23.84
N ASP A 470 -0.07 -11.70 25.04
CA ASP A 470 0.02 -12.41 26.32
C ASP A 470 -1.33 -12.92 26.82
N ASP A 471 -2.45 -12.51 26.20
CA ASP A 471 -3.81 -12.87 26.61
C ASP A 471 -4.42 -13.92 25.67
N LEU A 472 -4.05 -15.17 25.92
CA LEU A 472 -4.55 -16.36 25.23
C LEU A 472 -6.04 -16.67 25.50
N SER A 473 -6.69 -15.91 26.37
CA SER A 473 -8.08 -16.15 26.79
C SER A 473 -9.09 -15.20 26.16
N THR A 474 -8.63 -14.08 25.61
CA THR A 474 -9.51 -13.03 25.10
C THR A 474 -9.73 -13.18 23.60
N THR A 475 -11.00 -13.24 23.21
CA THR A 475 -11.40 -13.25 21.80
C THR A 475 -11.27 -11.85 21.20
N SER A 476 -10.92 -11.79 19.91
CA SER A 476 -10.96 -10.56 19.11
C SER A 476 -12.27 -9.80 19.31
N VAL A 477 -12.16 -8.51 19.62
CA VAL A 477 -13.31 -7.64 19.92
C VAL A 477 -13.80 -7.00 18.63
N LEU A 478 -15.01 -7.37 18.19
CA LEU A 478 -15.61 -6.82 16.98
C LEU A 478 -16.18 -5.43 17.21
N ARG A 479 -15.91 -4.55 16.24
CA ARG A 479 -16.39 -3.18 16.22
C ARG A 479 -16.98 -2.85 14.85
N ARG A 480 -18.05 -2.06 14.86
CA ARG A 480 -18.58 -1.43 13.65
C ARG A 480 -18.51 0.07 13.77
N GLN A 481 -18.31 0.73 12.63
CA GLN A 481 -18.28 2.17 12.58
C GLN A 481 -19.68 2.70 12.26
N ARG A 482 -20.16 3.60 13.10
CA ARG A 482 -21.38 4.36 12.87
C ARG A 482 -21.12 5.52 11.93
N GLU A 483 -22.14 5.88 11.16
CA GLU A 483 -22.12 7.09 10.34
C GLU A 483 -21.88 8.32 11.20
N PHE A 484 -21.16 9.29 10.64
CA PHE A 484 -20.69 10.46 11.36
C PHE A 484 -21.82 11.27 12.02
N TRP A 485 -22.90 11.53 11.27
CA TRP A 485 -24.05 12.30 11.74
C TRP A 485 -24.84 11.63 12.89
N LYS A 486 -24.60 10.33 13.16
CA LYS A 486 -25.21 9.60 14.27
C LYS A 486 -24.49 9.81 15.61
N THR A 487 -23.34 10.50 15.61
CA THR A 487 -22.56 10.77 16.83
C THR A 487 -23.08 12.02 17.55
N GLY A 488 -23.16 11.96 18.87
CA GLY A 488 -23.65 13.04 19.72
C GLY A 488 -22.73 13.37 20.90
N PRO A 489 -23.05 14.42 21.67
CA PRO A 489 -22.25 14.85 22.83
C PRO A 489 -22.11 13.76 23.91
N ALA A 490 -23.11 12.88 24.03
CA ALA A 490 -23.08 11.76 24.96
C ALA A 490 -21.97 10.74 24.63
N ASP A 491 -21.60 10.59 23.35
CA ASP A 491 -20.58 9.63 22.91
C ASP A 491 -19.15 10.12 23.22
N ALA A 492 -18.94 11.41 23.50
CA ALA A 492 -17.64 11.96 23.90
C ALA A 492 -17.15 11.42 25.26
N GLY A 493 -18.09 11.07 26.15
CA GLY A 493 -17.77 10.41 27.42
C GLY A 493 -17.24 8.98 27.21
N LEU A 494 -17.78 8.26 26.22
CA LEU A 494 -17.36 6.91 25.86
C LEU A 494 -15.95 6.92 25.26
N GLU A 495 -15.66 7.88 24.39
CA GLU A 495 -14.32 8.08 23.81
C GLU A 495 -13.27 8.32 24.88
N SER A 496 -13.56 9.19 25.85
CA SER A 496 -12.65 9.44 26.99
C SER A 496 -12.42 8.19 27.85
N GLY A 497 -13.44 7.33 27.98
CA GLY A 497 -13.38 6.11 28.80
C GLY A 497 -12.73 4.91 28.10
N THR A 498 -12.81 4.84 26.76
CA THR A 498 -12.34 3.69 25.97
C THR A 498 -11.08 3.99 25.16
N GLY A 499 -10.76 5.26 24.91
CA GLY A 499 -9.71 5.68 23.98
C GLY A 499 -10.07 5.45 22.51
N TRP A 500 -11.29 4.97 22.22
CA TRP A 500 -11.77 4.75 20.85
C TRP A 500 -12.50 5.99 20.33
N ASP A 501 -12.30 6.27 19.05
CA ASP A 501 -13.08 7.28 18.34
C ASP A 501 -14.58 6.94 18.47
N ARG A 502 -15.38 7.93 18.83
CA ARG A 502 -16.79 7.75 19.22
C ARG A 502 -17.71 7.14 18.17
N ARG A 503 -17.24 7.02 16.91
CA ARG A 503 -17.98 6.29 15.86
C ARG A 503 -17.86 4.77 16.00
N TRP A 504 -16.84 4.26 16.69
CA TRP A 504 -16.62 2.83 16.82
C TRP A 504 -17.37 2.27 18.01
N GLU A 505 -18.43 1.54 17.72
CA GLU A 505 -19.20 0.84 18.74
C GLU A 505 -18.81 -0.64 18.82
N HIS A 506 -18.82 -1.15 20.05
CA HIS A 506 -18.68 -2.57 20.32
C HIS A 506 -19.91 -3.30 19.80
N LEU A 507 -19.72 -4.46 19.18
CA LEU A 507 -20.83 -5.36 18.89
C LEU A 507 -21.11 -6.19 20.14
N GLU A 508 -22.29 -5.99 20.76
CA GLU A 508 -22.66 -6.56 22.06
C GLU A 508 -22.73 -8.09 22.10
N GLU A 509 -22.84 -8.76 20.94
CA GLU A 509 -22.71 -10.21 20.89
C GLU A 509 -21.24 -10.61 20.72
N PRO A 510 -20.65 -11.42 21.63
CA PRO A 510 -19.37 -12.06 21.39
C PRO A 510 -19.55 -13.19 20.36
N GLY A 511 -19.87 -12.82 19.13
CA GLY A 511 -19.67 -13.67 17.97
C GLY A 511 -18.17 -13.67 17.69
N ALA A 512 -17.43 -14.62 18.26
CA ALA A 512 -16.01 -14.77 17.98
C ALA A 512 -15.81 -14.87 16.47
N TRP A 513 -15.17 -13.87 15.85
CA TRP A 513 -14.84 -13.93 14.43
C TRP A 513 -13.94 -15.14 14.14
N ARG A 514 -13.06 -15.50 15.09
CA ARG A 514 -12.36 -16.79 15.23
C ARG A 514 -12.07 -17.05 16.71
N ARG A 515 -12.37 -18.25 17.24
CA ARG A 515 -11.86 -18.68 18.55
C ARG A 515 -10.45 -19.23 18.37
N GLN A 516 -9.53 -18.87 19.27
CA GLN A 516 -8.17 -19.40 19.26
C GLN A 516 -8.16 -20.93 19.48
N ASP A 517 -9.18 -21.45 20.16
CA ASP A 517 -9.40 -22.86 20.47
C ASP A 517 -9.66 -23.73 19.22
N GLU A 518 -10.06 -23.14 18.08
CA GLU A 518 -10.27 -23.85 16.81
C GLU A 518 -8.99 -23.95 15.96
N LEU A 519 -7.87 -23.34 16.40
CA LEU A 519 -6.59 -23.32 15.69
C LEU A 519 -5.58 -24.38 16.16
N VAL A 520 -5.99 -25.27 17.08
CA VAL A 520 -5.17 -26.41 17.54
C VAL A 520 -5.78 -27.71 17.03
N HIS A 521 -5.62 -28.01 15.74
CA HIS A 521 -5.71 -29.36 15.19
C HIS A 521 -4.87 -29.54 13.93
#